data_AF-A0A1S7UIW0-F1
#
_entry.id   AF-A0A1S7UIW0-F1
#
_cell.length_a   1.000
_cell.length_b   1.000
_cell.length_c   1.000
_cell.angle_alpha   90.00
_cell.angle_beta   90.00
_cell.angle_gamma   90.00
#
_symmetry.space_group_name_H-M   'P 1'
#
loop_
_entity.id
_entity.type
_entity.pdbx_description
1 polymer ?
#
loop_
_entity_poly.entity_id
_entity_poly.type
_entity_poly.pdbx_seq_one_letter_code
_entity_poly.pdbx_strand_id
1 'polypeptide(L)'
;MDNHVLSTDTISSHVDPVTGRLYTTRLHLKKSRMPSAVVKLLPTSVTGGGGDKSSFVLETSVVDMKEGWMKTESRNLNFTGVLSVVEEQRYSTSPPDVSTFAGASTSAAALAPPRPISPHTFVTTTFSYRSSLGNKKHDRAPVESADTLDEGAPRRLGSWISGWGAARIQRSIESIASNKTDDQIIKSRDGMGMVLERLRNNSVVSVLRELRRREGKVVFDQ
;
A
#
# COMPACT_ATOMS: atom_id res chain seq x y z
N MET A 1 16.39 -1.46 -5.47
CA MET A 1 15.67 -0.76 -6.56
C MET A 1 14.51 -1.61 -7.05
N ASP A 2 13.32 -1.01 -7.21
CA ASP A 2 12.13 -1.74 -7.65
C ASP A 2 12.01 -1.73 -9.18
N ASN A 3 12.55 -2.78 -9.81
CA ASN A 3 12.53 -2.95 -11.27
C ASN A 3 11.13 -3.25 -11.83
N HIS A 4 10.10 -3.34 -10.99
CA HIS A 4 8.74 -3.67 -11.37
C HIS A 4 7.80 -2.47 -11.40
N VAL A 5 8.23 -1.28 -10.96
CA VAL A 5 7.44 -0.05 -11.13
C VAL A 5 7.62 0.46 -12.56
N LEU A 6 6.52 0.59 -13.29
CA LEU A 6 6.49 1.07 -14.67
C LEU A 6 6.29 2.58 -14.73
N SER A 7 5.37 3.11 -13.93
CA SER A 7 5.10 4.56 -13.84
C SER A 7 4.61 4.96 -12.45
N THR A 8 4.67 6.25 -12.16
CA THR A 8 4.15 6.87 -10.95
C THR A 8 3.61 8.24 -11.30
N ASP A 9 2.32 8.44 -11.04
CA ASP A 9 1.59 9.65 -11.38
C ASP A 9 1.00 10.29 -10.12
N THR A 10 1.09 11.62 -10.00
CA THR A 10 0.45 12.35 -8.89
C THR A 10 -0.95 12.76 -9.33
N ILE A 11 -1.97 12.24 -8.64
CA ILE A 11 -3.38 12.55 -8.92
C ILE A 11 -3.75 13.89 -8.29
N SER A 12 -3.35 14.11 -7.04
CA SER A 12 -3.65 15.33 -6.31
C SER A 12 -2.57 15.65 -5.29
N SER A 13 -2.32 16.94 -5.08
CA SER A 13 -1.42 17.47 -4.06
C SER A 13 -1.97 18.80 -3.57
N HIS A 14 -2.22 18.94 -2.27
CA HIS A 14 -2.71 20.18 -1.68
C HIS A 14 -2.28 20.33 -0.22
N VAL A 15 -2.17 21.58 0.24
CA VAL A 15 -1.92 21.91 1.64
C VAL A 15 -3.23 22.32 2.28
N ASP A 16 -3.58 21.68 3.40
CA ASP A 16 -4.74 22.09 4.21
C ASP A 16 -4.44 23.45 4.86
N PRO A 17 -5.25 24.49 4.60
CA PRO A 17 -5.00 25.83 5.13
C PRO A 17 -5.16 25.93 6.66
N VAL A 18 -5.92 25.02 7.28
CA VAL A 18 -6.18 25.05 8.73
C VAL A 18 -5.06 24.34 9.48
N THR A 19 -4.74 23.11 9.08
CA THR A 19 -3.71 22.32 9.78
C THR A 19 -2.30 22.61 9.28
N GLY A 20 -2.15 23.08 8.03
CA GLY A 20 -0.86 23.25 7.35
C GLY A 20 -0.26 21.94 6.86
N ARG A 21 -1.04 20.84 6.84
CA ARG A 21 -0.57 19.51 6.41
C ARG A 21 -0.62 19.37 4.90
N LEU A 22 0.39 18.74 4.32
CA LEU A 22 0.44 18.42 2.90
C LEU A 22 -0.18 17.05 2.65
N TYR A 23 -1.23 17.01 1.83
CA TYR A 23 -1.90 15.79 1.38
C TYR A 23 -1.50 15.51 -0.06
N THR A 24 -1.04 14.29 -0.33
CA THR A 24 -0.70 13.84 -1.68
C THR A 24 -1.34 12.49 -1.97
N THR A 25 -1.85 12.31 -3.19
CA THR A 25 -2.35 11.02 -3.69
C THR A 25 -1.65 10.68 -5.00
N ARG A 26 -1.10 9.48 -5.08
CA ARG A 26 -0.35 8.97 -6.23
C ARG A 26 -0.89 7.62 -6.69
N LEU A 27 -0.73 7.36 -7.98
CA LEU A 27 -1.03 6.09 -8.61
C LEU A 27 0.27 5.49 -9.15
N HIS A 28 0.59 4.27 -8.71
CA HIS A 28 1.73 3.53 -9.20
C HIS A 28 1.27 2.38 -10.08
N LEU A 29 1.83 2.30 -11.28
CA LEU A 29 1.67 1.17 -12.18
C LEU A 29 2.83 0.21 -11.96
N LYS A 30 2.54 -1.04 -11.56
CA LYS A 30 3.54 -2.08 -11.37
C LYS A 30 3.32 -3.24 -12.34
N LYS A 31 4.39 -3.79 -12.89
CA LYS A 31 4.35 -5.03 -13.68
C LYS A 31 4.00 -6.20 -12.75
N SER A 32 2.76 -6.69 -12.79
CA SER A 32 2.29 -7.72 -11.88
C SER A 32 2.31 -9.09 -12.54
N ARG A 33 3.30 -9.90 -12.19
CA ARG A 33 3.13 -11.36 -12.32
C ARG A 33 2.51 -11.84 -11.02
N MET A 34 1.21 -12.15 -11.06
CA MET A 34 0.62 -13.01 -10.03
C MET A 34 1.52 -14.26 -9.93
N PRO A 35 1.94 -14.69 -8.73
CA PRO A 35 2.78 -15.86 -8.59
C PRO A 35 2.14 -17.02 -9.35
N SER A 36 2.92 -17.76 -10.15
CA SER A 36 2.39 -18.82 -11.01
C SER A 36 1.60 -19.88 -10.23
N ALA A 37 1.96 -20.11 -8.97
CA ALA A 37 1.20 -20.94 -8.03
C ALA A 37 -0.22 -20.40 -7.77
N VAL A 38 -0.38 -19.09 -7.58
CA VAL A 38 -1.70 -18.46 -7.36
C VAL A 38 -2.52 -18.46 -8.65
N VAL A 39 -1.90 -18.21 -9.81
CA VAL A 39 -2.58 -18.29 -11.13
C VAL A 39 -3.12 -19.70 -11.39
N LYS A 40 -2.39 -20.75 -11.01
CA LYS A 40 -2.80 -22.15 -11.17
C LYS A 40 -3.92 -22.57 -10.22
N LEU A 41 -4.04 -21.92 -9.06
CA LEU A 41 -5.03 -22.24 -8.02
C LEU A 41 -6.33 -21.44 -8.16
N LEU A 42 -6.32 -20.36 -8.94
CA LEU A 42 -7.49 -19.53 -9.18
C LEU A 42 -8.27 -20.03 -10.41
N PRO A 43 -9.61 -20.12 -10.34
CA PRO A 43 -10.42 -20.42 -11.51
C PRO A 43 -10.16 -19.40 -12.63
N THR A 44 -10.17 -19.85 -13.89
CA THR A 44 -9.98 -19.01 -15.09
C THR A 44 -10.97 -17.84 -15.17
N SER A 45 -12.13 -17.95 -14.52
CA SER A 45 -13.13 -16.88 -14.39
C SER A 45 -12.69 -15.73 -13.48
N VAL A 46 -11.83 -15.98 -12.48
CA VAL A 46 -11.31 -14.96 -11.55
C VAL A 46 -10.00 -14.36 -12.08
N THR A 47 -9.24 -15.16 -12.83
CA THR A 47 -8.00 -14.72 -13.47
C THR A 47 -8.22 -14.09 -14.84
N GLY A 48 -9.44 -14.10 -15.40
CA GLY A 48 -9.79 -13.37 -16.62
C GLY A 48 -8.98 -13.74 -17.87
N GLY A 49 -8.45 -14.96 -17.95
CA GLY A 49 -7.55 -15.39 -19.03
C GLY A 49 -6.13 -14.82 -18.89
N GLY A 50 -5.14 -15.60 -19.33
CA GLY A 50 -3.70 -15.40 -19.09
C GLY A 50 -3.04 -14.21 -19.81
N GLY A 51 -3.53 -12.99 -19.61
CA GLY A 51 -2.85 -11.76 -20.03
C GLY A 51 -1.78 -11.28 -19.04
N ASP A 52 -0.82 -10.49 -19.52
CA ASP A 52 0.11 -9.72 -18.69
C ASP A 52 -0.68 -8.73 -17.83
N LYS A 53 -0.74 -9.00 -16.53
CA LYS A 53 -1.52 -8.19 -15.60
C LYS A 53 -0.65 -7.07 -15.07
N SER A 54 -1.05 -5.83 -15.26
CA SER A 54 -0.50 -4.73 -14.47
C SER A 54 -1.18 -4.71 -13.09
N SER A 55 -0.48 -4.24 -12.06
CA SER A 55 -1.05 -3.93 -10.75
C SER A 55 -1.07 -2.42 -10.59
N PHE A 56 -2.22 -1.89 -10.16
CA PHE A 56 -2.38 -0.49 -9.83
C PHE A 56 -2.34 -0.37 -8.30
N VAL A 57 -1.47 0.49 -7.78
CA VAL A 57 -1.33 0.77 -6.35
C VAL A 57 -1.63 2.23 -6.11
N LEU A 58 -2.61 2.52 -5.24
CA LEU A 58 -2.91 3.87 -4.80
C LEU A 58 -2.12 4.14 -3.52
N GLU A 59 -1.33 5.20 -3.54
CA GLU A 59 -0.62 5.73 -2.38
C GLU A 59 -1.29 7.03 -1.94
N THR A 60 -1.61 7.15 -0.66
CA THR A 60 -2.01 8.42 -0.04
C THR A 60 -1.01 8.76 1.04
N SER A 61 -0.63 10.03 1.13
CA SER A 61 0.31 10.49 2.14
C SER A 61 -0.11 11.82 2.76
N VAL A 62 0.25 11.96 4.04
CA VAL A 62 0.04 13.17 4.82
C VAL A 62 1.35 13.53 5.49
N VAL A 63 1.83 14.75 5.27
CA VAL A 63 3.06 15.27 5.87
C VAL A 63 2.71 16.41 6.81
N ASP A 64 3.15 16.30 8.06
CA ASP A 64 3.10 17.37 9.04
C ASP A 64 4.52 17.92 9.25
N MET A 65 4.78 19.08 8.67
CA MET A 65 6.10 19.72 8.75
C MET A 65 6.39 20.29 10.14
N LYS A 66 5.35 20.60 10.94
CA LYS A 66 5.50 21.20 12.26
C LYS A 66 5.81 20.14 13.30
N GLU A 67 5.07 19.05 13.27
CA GLU A 67 5.27 17.91 14.18
C GLU A 67 6.37 16.95 13.70
N GLY A 68 6.82 17.08 12.44
CA GLY A 68 7.96 16.33 11.91
C GLY A 68 7.66 14.85 11.69
N TRP A 69 6.46 14.53 11.19
CA TRP A 69 6.06 13.17 10.83
C TRP A 69 5.40 13.12 9.44
N MET A 70 5.43 11.93 8.85
CA MET A 70 4.72 11.61 7.61
C MET A 70 4.03 10.26 7.75
N LYS A 71 2.79 10.18 7.27
CA LYS A 71 2.05 8.92 7.15
C LYS A 71 1.82 8.62 5.69
N THR A 72 1.92 7.34 5.33
CA THR A 72 1.58 6.85 4.00
C THR A 72 0.71 5.61 4.13
N GLU A 73 -0.26 5.47 3.24
CA GLU A 73 -1.05 4.27 3.04
C GLU A 73 -0.97 3.90 1.56
N SER A 74 -0.49 2.69 1.27
CA SER A 74 -0.42 2.12 -0.07
C SER A 74 -1.31 0.89 -0.16
N ARG A 75 -2.19 0.84 -1.16
CA ARG A 75 -3.12 -0.29 -1.37
C ARG A 75 -3.26 -0.66 -2.84
N ASN A 76 -3.44 -1.95 -3.12
CA ASN A 76 -3.75 -2.39 -4.48
C ASN A 76 -5.21 -2.08 -4.85
N LEU A 77 -5.42 -1.53 -6.05
CA LEU A 77 -6.75 -1.25 -6.59
C LEU A 77 -7.36 -2.44 -7.32
N ASN A 78 -6.54 -3.32 -7.89
CA ASN A 78 -6.97 -4.51 -8.59
C ASN A 78 -6.63 -5.80 -7.83
N PHE A 79 -7.31 -6.90 -8.16
CA PHE A 79 -7.17 -8.20 -7.50
C PHE A 79 -7.58 -8.24 -6.01
N THR A 80 -8.28 -7.22 -5.51
CA THR A 80 -8.73 -7.14 -4.11
C THR A 80 -9.61 -8.33 -3.68
N GLY A 81 -10.36 -8.93 -4.62
CA GLY A 81 -11.12 -10.16 -4.38
C GLY A 81 -10.26 -11.39 -4.10
N VAL A 82 -9.03 -11.41 -4.63
CA VAL A 82 -8.04 -12.48 -4.42
C VAL A 82 -7.18 -12.16 -3.20
N LEU A 83 -6.59 -10.97 -3.17
CA LEU A 83 -5.76 -10.48 -2.08
C LEU A 83 -5.77 -8.95 -2.07
N SER A 84 -6.28 -8.39 -0.99
CA SER A 84 -6.12 -6.99 -0.62
C SER A 84 -4.88 -6.88 0.26
N VAL A 85 -3.98 -5.97 -0.11
CA VAL A 85 -2.76 -5.62 0.63
C VAL A 85 -2.85 -4.14 0.93
N VAL A 86 -2.73 -3.79 2.20
CA VAL A 86 -2.60 -2.41 2.66
C VAL A 86 -1.27 -2.32 3.41
N GLU A 87 -0.40 -1.43 2.94
CA GLU A 87 0.85 -1.06 3.61
C GLU A 87 0.69 0.33 4.21
N GLU A 88 0.88 0.44 5.52
CA GLU A 88 0.91 1.70 6.24
C GLU A 88 2.34 1.98 6.69
N GLN A 89 2.87 3.16 6.38
CA GLN A 89 4.17 3.59 6.89
C GLN A 89 4.04 4.88 7.66
N ARG A 90 4.66 4.91 8.85
CA ARG A 90 4.77 6.09 9.68
C ARG A 90 6.23 6.48 9.83
N TYR A 91 6.57 7.64 9.28
CA TYR A 91 7.85 8.29 9.42
C TYR A 91 7.79 9.30 10.57
N SER A 92 8.80 9.30 11.44
CA SER A 92 8.90 10.27 12.53
C SER A 92 10.35 10.68 12.76
N THR A 93 10.56 11.95 13.09
CA THR A 93 11.84 12.46 13.59
C THR A 93 12.08 12.10 15.05
N SER A 94 11.01 11.75 15.79
CA SER A 94 11.09 11.22 17.15
C SER A 94 11.13 9.70 17.15
N PRO A 95 11.88 9.08 18.08
CA PRO A 95 11.76 7.64 18.32
C PRO A 95 10.30 7.28 18.64
N PRO A 96 9.82 6.12 18.19
CA PRO A 96 8.50 5.66 18.57
C PRO A 96 8.45 5.46 20.09
N ASP A 97 7.44 6.04 20.74
CA ASP A 97 7.18 5.76 22.16
C ASP A 97 6.81 4.29 22.30
N VAL A 98 7.67 3.54 22.99
CA VAL A 98 7.52 2.11 23.30
C VAL A 98 6.25 1.80 24.10
N SER A 99 5.53 2.81 24.60
CA SER A 99 4.23 2.69 25.28
C SER A 99 3.03 2.50 24.33
N THR A 100 3.18 2.70 23.02
CA THR A 100 2.04 2.67 22.08
C THR A 100 1.48 1.25 21.84
N PHE A 101 2.21 0.19 22.20
CA PHE A 101 1.72 -1.20 22.11
C PHE A 101 1.00 -1.69 23.38
N ALA A 102 0.96 -0.89 24.45
CA ALA A 102 0.35 -1.26 25.72
C ALA A 102 -0.59 -0.15 26.23
N GLY A 103 -1.57 0.27 25.42
CA GLY A 103 -2.84 0.86 25.88
C GLY A 103 -2.81 2.00 26.91
N ALA A 104 -1.71 2.73 27.07
CA ALA A 104 -1.58 3.77 28.08
C ALA A 104 -1.18 5.09 27.44
N SER A 105 -2.18 5.93 27.17
CA SER A 105 -1.98 7.32 26.81
C SER A 105 -1.59 8.12 28.06
N THR A 106 -0.31 8.46 28.20
CA THR A 106 0.11 9.54 29.11
C THR A 106 0.44 10.79 28.31
N SER A 107 -0.47 11.73 28.39
CA SER A 107 -0.37 13.10 27.88
C SER A 107 0.68 13.88 28.68
N ALA A 108 1.88 14.02 28.11
CA ALA A 108 2.90 14.94 28.62
C ALA A 108 3.72 15.57 27.48
N ALA A 109 3.04 16.14 26.49
CA ALA A 109 3.67 16.82 25.35
C ALA A 109 3.44 18.34 25.33
N ALA A 110 3.23 18.96 26.50
CA ALA A 110 3.20 20.41 26.62
C ALA A 110 4.52 20.89 27.23
N LEU A 111 5.25 21.75 26.49
CA LEU A 111 6.48 22.48 26.85
C LEU A 111 7.82 21.76 26.63
N ALA A 112 8.08 21.28 25.40
CA ALA A 112 9.44 20.99 24.97
C ALA A 112 9.98 22.10 24.04
N PRO A 113 11.24 22.57 24.22
CA PRO A 113 11.89 23.50 23.29
C PRO A 113 11.99 22.90 21.88
N PRO A 114 12.28 23.70 20.83
CA PRO A 114 12.43 23.20 19.46
C PRO A 114 13.42 22.04 19.45
N ARG A 115 12.90 20.84 19.21
CA ARG A 115 13.67 19.61 19.33
C ARG A 115 14.77 19.64 18.27
N PRO A 116 16.04 19.37 18.62
CA PRO A 116 17.09 19.29 17.63
C PRO A 116 16.71 18.24 16.59
N ILE A 117 16.87 18.58 15.30
CA ILE A 117 16.56 17.69 14.18
C ILE A 117 17.44 16.46 14.35
N SER A 118 16.84 15.34 14.75
CA SER A 118 17.51 14.04 14.80
C SER A 118 18.09 13.73 13.40
N PRO A 119 19.35 13.27 13.28
CA PRO A 119 19.88 12.82 12.00
C PRO A 119 19.20 11.54 11.50
N HIS A 120 18.40 10.90 12.35
CA HIS A 120 17.67 9.68 12.05
C HIS A 120 16.18 9.95 11.88
N THR A 121 15.59 9.33 10.87
CA THR A 121 14.15 9.21 10.71
C THR A 121 13.75 7.78 11.07
N PHE A 122 12.84 7.65 12.03
CA PHE A 122 12.27 6.37 12.43
C PHE A 122 11.12 6.04 11.49
N VAL A 123 11.08 4.79 11.02
CA VAL A 123 10.04 4.32 10.10
C VAL A 123 9.41 3.07 10.70
N THR A 124 8.10 3.13 10.92
CA THR A 124 7.29 1.97 11.29
C THR A 124 6.44 1.58 10.09
N THR A 125 6.57 0.34 9.63
CA THR A 125 5.79 -0.19 8.51
C THR A 125 4.90 -1.31 9.00
N THR A 126 3.62 -1.25 8.64
CA THR A 126 2.60 -2.24 8.99
C THR A 126 1.94 -2.74 7.71
N PHE A 127 1.79 -4.05 7.59
CA PHE A 127 1.13 -4.69 6.44
C PHE A 127 -0.12 -5.43 6.90
N SER A 128 -1.22 -5.18 6.20
CA SER A 128 -2.49 -5.89 6.38
C SER A 128 -2.84 -6.65 5.12
N TYR A 129 -3.06 -7.97 5.26
CA TYR A 129 -3.48 -8.85 4.17
C TYR A 129 -4.89 -9.33 4.40
N ARG A 130 -5.71 -9.29 3.34
CA ARG A 130 -7.06 -9.84 3.38
C ARG A 130 -7.35 -10.55 2.07
N SER A 131 -7.59 -11.86 2.13
CA SER A 131 -8.09 -12.63 0.99
C SER A 131 -9.58 -12.93 1.16
N SER A 132 -10.38 -12.69 0.11
CA SER A 132 -11.81 -13.01 0.11
C SER A 132 -12.17 -14.23 -0.74
N LEU A 133 -11.15 -14.97 -1.19
CA LEU A 133 -11.31 -16.08 -2.11
C LEU A 133 -12.12 -17.21 -1.46
N GLY A 134 -13.34 -17.45 -1.97
CA GLY A 134 -14.24 -18.51 -1.47
C GLY A 134 -15.32 -18.06 -0.49
N ASN A 135 -15.34 -16.79 -0.04
CA ASN A 135 -16.33 -16.28 0.92
C ASN A 135 -17.59 -15.69 0.29
N LYS A 136 -17.76 -15.79 -1.03
CA LYS A 136 -19.05 -15.49 -1.67
C LYS A 136 -20.00 -16.67 -1.40
N LYS A 137 -20.59 -16.72 -0.21
CA LYS A 137 -21.89 -17.37 -0.04
C LYS A 137 -22.78 -16.77 -1.12
N HIS A 138 -23.32 -17.62 -1.98
CA HIS A 138 -24.44 -17.26 -2.83
C HIS A 138 -25.52 -16.71 -1.89
N ASP A 139 -25.69 -15.38 -1.81
CA ASP A 139 -27.00 -14.81 -1.51
C ASP A 139 -27.86 -15.12 -2.72
N ARG A 140 -28.27 -16.38 -2.80
CA ARG A 140 -29.35 -16.80 -3.67
C ARG A 140 -30.59 -16.27 -2.98
N ALA A 141 -31.12 -15.16 -3.50
CA ALA A 141 -32.47 -14.72 -3.23
C ALA A 141 -33.41 -15.94 -3.21
N PRO A 142 -34.39 -16.02 -2.28
CA PRO A 142 -35.36 -17.09 -2.30
C PRO A 142 -36.21 -16.91 -3.55
N VAL A 143 -35.84 -17.63 -4.61
CA VAL A 143 -36.73 -17.82 -5.76
C VAL A 143 -37.76 -18.84 -5.30
N GLU A 144 -38.89 -18.33 -4.82
CA GLU A 144 -40.14 -19.07 -4.87
C GLU A 144 -40.38 -19.47 -6.33
N SER A 145 -40.40 -20.77 -6.62
CA SER A 145 -41.15 -21.36 -7.74
C SER A 145 -41.08 -22.89 -7.67
N ALA A 146 -42.23 -23.44 -7.31
CA ALA A 146 -42.92 -24.59 -7.92
C ALA A 146 -42.18 -25.91 -8.17
N ASP A 147 -42.80 -26.96 -7.62
CA ASP A 147 -42.67 -28.37 -7.98
C ASP A 147 -42.51 -28.62 -9.48
N THR A 148 -41.43 -29.28 -9.85
CA THR A 148 -41.45 -30.30 -10.91
C THR A 148 -40.48 -31.42 -10.53
N LEU A 149 -41.05 -32.59 -10.29
CA LEU A 149 -40.38 -33.88 -10.19
C LEU A 149 -39.70 -34.21 -11.53
N ASP A 150 -38.38 -34.41 -11.53
CA ASP A 150 -37.75 -35.38 -12.43
C ASP A 150 -36.39 -35.86 -11.89
N GLU A 151 -36.13 -37.12 -12.17
CA GLU A 151 -35.21 -38.06 -11.54
C GLU A 151 -33.83 -38.06 -12.23
N GLY A 152 -32.75 -38.33 -11.48
CA GLY A 152 -31.50 -38.86 -12.06
C GLY A 152 -30.34 -37.89 -12.34
N ALA A 153 -29.72 -37.31 -11.31
CA ALA A 153 -28.28 -36.98 -11.32
C ALA A 153 -27.75 -36.76 -9.90
N PRO A 154 -26.58 -37.32 -9.49
CA PRO A 154 -26.07 -37.18 -8.13
C PRO A 154 -25.45 -35.78 -7.95
N ARG A 155 -26.29 -34.75 -7.78
CA ARG A 155 -25.87 -33.37 -7.41
C ARG A 155 -25.38 -33.25 -5.96
N ARG A 156 -24.95 -34.34 -5.31
CA ARG A 156 -24.66 -34.40 -3.86
C ARG A 156 -23.20 -34.69 -3.49
N LEU A 157 -22.24 -34.48 -4.40
CA LEU A 157 -20.81 -34.61 -4.07
C LEU A 157 -20.00 -33.30 -4.25
N GLY A 158 -20.55 -32.27 -4.89
CA GLY A 158 -19.82 -31.03 -5.22
C GLY A 158 -19.88 -29.92 -4.15
N SER A 159 -20.75 -30.03 -3.15
CA SER A 159 -20.99 -28.95 -2.18
C SER A 159 -20.18 -29.04 -0.89
N TRP A 160 -19.51 -30.17 -0.61
CA TRP A 160 -18.70 -30.34 0.60
C TRP A 160 -17.19 -30.13 0.39
N ILE A 161 -16.73 -30.08 -0.87
CA ILE A 161 -15.31 -29.89 -1.22
C ILE A 161 -14.91 -28.42 -1.38
N SER A 162 -15.89 -27.51 -1.49
CA SER A 162 -15.64 -26.08 -1.70
C SER A 162 -15.13 -25.35 -0.45
N GLY A 163 -15.53 -25.79 0.75
CA GLY A 163 -15.20 -25.11 2.01
C GLY A 163 -13.80 -25.42 2.57
N TRP A 164 -13.32 -26.66 2.45
CA TRP A 164 -12.02 -27.06 3.02
C TRP A 164 -10.82 -26.70 2.13
N GLY A 165 -11.02 -26.67 0.80
CA GLY A 165 -9.99 -26.26 -0.16
C GLY A 165 -9.74 -24.75 -0.15
N ALA A 166 -10.81 -23.94 -0.11
CA ALA A 166 -10.70 -22.47 -0.10
C ALA A 166 -9.94 -21.95 1.13
N ALA A 167 -10.19 -22.47 2.33
CA ALA A 167 -9.49 -22.06 3.55
C ALA A 167 -7.98 -22.40 3.53
N ARG A 168 -7.57 -23.49 2.85
CA ARG A 168 -6.15 -23.83 2.66
C ARG A 168 -5.50 -22.92 1.61
N ILE A 169 -6.19 -22.66 0.49
CA ILE A 169 -5.70 -21.77 -0.56
C ILE A 169 -5.57 -20.33 -0.02
N GLN A 170 -6.51 -19.87 0.79
CA GLN A 170 -6.46 -18.58 1.46
C GLN A 170 -5.18 -18.44 2.32
N ARG A 171 -4.91 -19.41 3.21
CA ARG A 171 -3.69 -19.42 4.03
C ARG A 171 -2.40 -19.45 3.21
N SER A 172 -2.38 -20.17 2.09
CA SER A 172 -1.22 -20.18 1.18
C SER A 172 -1.02 -18.85 0.45
N ILE A 173 -2.11 -18.15 0.07
CA ILE A 173 -2.01 -16.81 -0.52
C ILE A 173 -1.48 -15.82 0.51
N GLU A 174 -1.96 -15.91 1.75
CA GLU A 174 -1.50 -15.08 2.86
C GLU A 174 -0.02 -15.32 3.19
N SER A 175 0.45 -16.57 3.20
CA SER A 175 1.87 -16.88 3.46
C SER A 175 2.80 -16.45 2.32
N ILE A 176 2.36 -16.54 1.07
CA ILE A 176 3.12 -16.01 -0.08
C ILE A 176 3.19 -14.48 0.01
N ALA A 177 2.10 -13.83 0.45
CA ALA A 177 2.06 -12.40 0.63
C ALA A 177 3.02 -11.93 1.72
N SER A 178 3.05 -12.60 2.88
CA SER A 178 3.98 -12.26 3.97
C SER A 178 5.45 -12.40 3.54
N ASN A 179 5.81 -13.49 2.85
CA ASN A 179 7.19 -13.69 2.38
C ASN A 179 7.61 -12.62 1.37
N LYS A 180 6.70 -12.20 0.48
CA LYS A 180 6.97 -11.14 -0.50
C LYS A 180 7.19 -9.78 0.17
N THR A 181 6.62 -9.59 1.35
CA THR A 181 6.76 -8.35 2.10
C THR A 181 8.13 -8.22 2.76
N ASP A 182 8.67 -9.32 3.29
CA ASP A 182 10.04 -9.31 3.83
C ASP A 182 11.05 -8.85 2.76
N ASP A 183 10.91 -9.36 1.53
CA ASP A 183 11.71 -8.92 0.38
C ASP A 183 11.47 -7.44 0.01
N GLN A 184 10.25 -6.93 0.17
CA GLN A 184 9.93 -5.53 -0.14
C GLN A 184 10.52 -4.56 0.88
N ILE A 185 10.53 -4.92 2.17
CA ILE A 185 11.11 -4.09 3.23
C ILE A 185 12.61 -3.89 3.00
N ILE A 186 13.33 -4.93 2.57
CA ILE A 186 14.77 -4.80 2.26
C ILE A 186 14.97 -3.88 1.05
N LYS A 187 14.21 -4.11 -0.03
CA LYS A 187 14.32 -3.30 -1.26
C LYS A 187 13.97 -1.84 -1.04
N SER A 188 13.01 -1.54 -0.17
CA SER A 188 12.59 -0.17 0.14
C SER A 188 13.66 0.56 0.94
N ARG A 189 14.28 -0.10 1.92
CA ARG A 189 15.40 0.45 2.71
C ARG A 189 16.61 0.77 1.84
N ASP A 190 17.04 -0.18 1.01
CA ASP A 190 18.19 0.01 0.11
C ASP A 190 17.92 1.08 -0.94
N GLY A 191 16.73 1.05 -1.53
CA GLY A 191 16.30 2.04 -2.53
C GLY A 191 16.27 3.46 -1.95
N MET A 192 15.74 3.61 -0.73
CA MET A 192 15.69 4.89 -0.05
C MET A 192 17.06 5.38 0.39
N GLY A 193 17.94 4.49 0.87
CA GLY A 193 19.34 4.84 1.15
C GLY A 193 20.03 5.46 -0.06
N MET A 194 19.87 4.86 -1.24
CA MET A 194 20.42 5.40 -2.49
C MET A 194 19.79 6.76 -2.87
N VAL A 195 18.48 6.94 -2.69
CA VAL A 195 17.81 8.22 -2.95
C VAL A 195 18.32 9.30 -2.01
N LEU A 196 18.44 9.01 -0.71
CA LEU A 196 18.97 9.94 0.28
C LEU A 196 20.43 10.30 -0.01
N GLU A 197 21.26 9.34 -0.40
CA GLU A 197 22.64 9.60 -0.81
C GLU A 197 22.71 10.50 -2.04
N ARG A 198 21.87 10.26 -3.06
CA ARG A 198 21.76 11.13 -4.23
C ARG A 198 21.28 12.53 -3.87
N LEU A 199 20.30 12.66 -2.99
CA LEU A 199 19.83 13.97 -2.51
C LEU A 199 20.90 14.71 -1.70
N ARG A 200 21.72 13.98 -0.92
CA ARG A 200 22.85 14.56 -0.19
C ARG A 200 23.93 15.06 -1.15
N ASN A 201 24.24 14.30 -2.19
CA ASN A 201 25.33 14.60 -3.12
C ASN A 201 24.92 15.60 -4.22
N ASN A 202 23.66 15.59 -4.68
CA ASN A 202 23.14 16.41 -5.80
C ASN A 202 22.13 17.47 -5.34
N SER A 203 22.26 17.93 -4.10
CA SER A 203 21.28 18.72 -3.33
C SER A 203 20.22 19.49 -4.11
N VAL A 204 18.96 19.28 -3.73
CA VAL A 204 17.79 20.13 -4.02
C VAL A 204 18.11 21.60 -3.74
N VAL A 205 19.03 21.90 -2.81
CA VAL A 205 19.53 23.25 -2.54
C VAL A 205 20.28 23.84 -3.74
N SER A 206 21.01 23.07 -4.55
CA SER A 206 21.61 23.58 -5.79
C SER A 206 20.54 23.91 -6.84
N VAL A 207 19.50 23.09 -6.95
CA VAL A 207 18.37 23.35 -7.88
C VAL A 207 17.54 24.55 -7.41
N LEU A 208 17.21 24.65 -6.12
CA LEU A 208 16.52 25.78 -5.54
C LEU A 208 17.36 27.07 -5.58
N ARG A 209 18.69 26.97 -5.37
CA ARG A 209 19.61 28.10 -5.50
C ARG A 209 19.70 28.57 -6.96
N GLU A 210 19.65 27.64 -7.92
CA GLU A 210 19.59 27.98 -9.35
C GLU A 210 18.25 28.59 -9.76
N LEU A 211 17.12 28.08 -9.25
CA LEU A 211 15.79 28.66 -9.49
C LEU A 211 15.68 30.07 -8.89
N ARG A 212 16.15 30.27 -7.65
CA ARG A 212 16.21 31.58 -7.01
C ARG A 212 17.14 32.55 -7.75
N ARG A 213 18.26 32.06 -8.29
CA ARG A 213 19.18 32.86 -9.12
C ARG A 213 18.53 33.30 -10.44
N ARG A 214 17.65 32.48 -11.01
CA ARG A 214 16.89 32.82 -12.22
C ARG A 214 15.79 33.85 -11.94
N GLU A 215 15.05 33.69 -10.85
CA GLU A 215 14.02 34.67 -10.45
C GLU A 215 14.61 36.05 -10.10
N GLY A 216 15.78 36.09 -9.45
CA GLY A 216 16.48 37.36 -9.16
C GLY A 216 17.05 38.07 -10.39
N LYS A 217 17.17 37.40 -11.54
CA LYS A 217 17.73 37.97 -12.77
C LYS A 217 16.69 38.67 -13.66
N VAL A 218 15.40 38.40 -13.44
CA VAL A 218 14.30 38.96 -14.25
C VAL A 218 13.94 40.40 -13.83
N VAL A 219 14.42 40.87 -12.67
CA VAL A 219 14.05 42.19 -12.10
C VAL A 219 15.01 43.33 -12.52
N PHE A 220 16.15 43.03 -13.17
CA PHE A 220 17.20 44.03 -13.47
C PHE A 220 17.46 44.28 -14.96
N ASP A 221 16.59 43.82 -15.86
CA ASP A 221 16.73 44.00 -17.31
C ASP A 221 15.48 44.67 -17.93
N GLN A 222 15.00 45.74 -17.28
CA GLN A 222 14.06 46.72 -17.86
C GLN A 222 14.79 48.03 -18.16
#